data_AF-A0A355B5H8-F1
#
_entry.id   AF-A0A355B5H8-F1
#
_cell.length_a   1.000
_cell.length_b   1.000
_cell.length_c   1.000
_cell.angle_alpha   90.00
_cell.angle_beta   90.00
_cell.angle_gamma   90.00
#
_symmetry.space_group_name_H-M   'P 1'
#
loop_
_entity.id
_entity.type
_entity.pdbx_description
1 polymer ?
#
loop_
_entity_poly.entity_id
_entity_poly.type
_entity_poly.pdbx_seq_one_letter_code
_entity_poly.pdbx_strand_id
1 'polypeptide(L)'
;MKVEPVLAKLNELRKDTQGENSPEEAAIYHGFCFVSFEMGAFTGFVEQDTPPTGKKGVEPGEAARGMLETLEELREDVSGDEEDMEFIALDKAVAFISATLGDFQHYLNEAGEGIS
;
A
#
# COMPACT_ATOMS: atom_id res chain seq x y z
N MET A 1 6.69 -15.87 -1.87
CA MET A 1 5.56 -16.26 -2.77
C MET A 1 5.76 -15.57 -4.13
N LYS A 2 4.90 -15.77 -5.12
CA LYS A 2 4.91 -14.97 -6.36
C LYS A 2 4.25 -13.61 -6.15
N VAL A 3 4.78 -12.56 -6.78
CA VAL A 3 4.26 -11.19 -6.62
C VAL A 3 2.97 -10.98 -7.40
N GLU A 4 2.77 -11.72 -8.49
CA GLU A 4 1.65 -11.49 -9.41
C GLU A 4 0.28 -11.69 -8.75
N PRO A 5 0.03 -12.74 -7.94
CA PRO A 5 -1.23 -12.88 -7.21
C PRO A 5 -1.51 -11.75 -6.22
N VAL A 6 -0.46 -11.21 -5.58
CA VAL A 6 -0.57 -10.08 -4.65
C VAL A 6 -1.01 -8.83 -5.40
N LEU A 7 -0.33 -8.49 -6.51
CA LEU A 7 -0.69 -7.34 -7.34
C LEU A 7 -2.07 -7.48 -7.98
N ALA A 8 -2.44 -8.70 -8.39
CA ALA A 8 -3.76 -8.97 -8.94
C ALA A 8 -4.85 -8.68 -7.90
N LYS A 9 -4.68 -9.15 -6.66
CA LYS A 9 -5.63 -8.92 -5.58
C LYS A 9 -5.68 -7.44 -5.16
N LEU A 10 -4.55 -6.74 -5.04
CA LEU A 10 -4.56 -5.29 -4.78
C LEU A 10 -5.30 -4.49 -5.86
N ASN A 11 -5.16 -4.88 -7.14
CA ASN A 11 -5.89 -4.23 -8.23
C ASN A 11 -7.39 -4.59 -8.26
N GLU A 12 -7.77 -5.76 -7.74
CA GLU A 12 -9.16 -6.15 -7.54
C GLU A 12 -9.80 -5.26 -6.47
N LEU A 13 -9.18 -5.18 -5.28
CA LEU A 13 -9.62 -4.29 -4.19
C LEU A 13 -9.80 -2.84 -4.67
N ARG A 14 -8.83 -2.31 -5.42
CA ARG A 14 -8.91 -0.95 -5.99
C ARG A 14 -10.12 -0.75 -6.90
N LYS A 15 -10.53 -1.77 -7.65
CA LYS A 15 -11.70 -1.69 -8.54
C LYS A 15 -12.99 -1.84 -7.75
N ASP A 16 -12.99 -2.66 -6.71
CA ASP A 16 -14.17 -2.93 -5.90
C ASP A 16 -14.56 -1.70 -5.09
N THR A 17 -13.60 -0.92 -4.59
CA THR A 17 -13.85 0.33 -3.87
C THR A 17 -14.05 1.55 -4.76
N GLN A 18 -14.03 1.39 -6.10
CA GLN A 18 -14.05 2.52 -7.02
C GLN A 18 -15.42 3.23 -7.02
N GLY A 19 -15.42 4.54 -6.75
CA GLY A 19 -16.61 5.40 -6.74
C GLY A 19 -17.32 5.51 -5.39
N GLU A 20 -16.75 4.95 -4.32
CA GLU A 20 -17.29 5.06 -2.97
C GLU A 20 -17.12 6.47 -2.38
N ASN A 21 -16.16 7.25 -2.89
CA ASN A 21 -15.74 8.55 -2.36
C ASN A 21 -15.43 8.46 -0.86
N SER A 22 -14.73 7.39 -0.45
CA SER A 22 -14.40 7.05 0.93
C SER A 22 -12.88 7.22 1.19
N PRO A 23 -12.45 7.37 2.46
CA PRO A 23 -11.04 7.28 2.82
C PRO A 23 -10.41 5.94 2.40
N GLU A 24 -11.17 4.85 2.46
CA GLU A 24 -10.74 3.50 2.04
C GLU A 24 -10.42 3.46 0.54
N GLU A 25 -11.29 4.03 -0.31
CA GLU A 25 -11.03 4.13 -1.75
C GLU A 25 -9.70 4.85 -2.01
N ALA A 26 -9.47 5.98 -1.35
CA ALA A 26 -8.24 6.74 -1.50
C ALA A 26 -7.01 5.94 -1.03
N ALA A 27 -7.10 5.28 0.12
CA ALA A 27 -6.01 4.50 0.70
C ALA A 27 -5.62 3.32 -0.20
N ILE A 28 -6.60 2.54 -0.68
CA ILE A 28 -6.37 1.42 -1.60
C ILE A 28 -5.84 1.93 -2.94
N TYR A 29 -6.41 3.01 -3.49
CA TYR A 29 -5.96 3.58 -4.75
C TYR A 29 -4.50 4.04 -4.69
N HIS A 30 -4.15 4.87 -3.71
CA HIS A 30 -2.79 5.40 -3.58
C HIS A 30 -1.80 4.31 -3.16
N GLY A 31 -2.19 3.38 -2.28
CA GLY A 31 -1.37 2.24 -1.91
C GLY A 31 -1.04 1.35 -3.12
N PHE A 32 -2.05 0.98 -3.92
CA PHE A 32 -1.84 0.21 -5.14
C PHE A 32 -0.96 0.93 -6.16
N CYS A 33 -1.22 2.21 -6.43
CA CYS A 33 -0.45 3.00 -7.38
C CYS A 33 1.02 3.14 -6.95
N PHE A 34 1.26 3.39 -5.67
CA PHE A 34 2.61 3.46 -5.11
C PHE A 34 3.35 2.12 -5.20
N VAL A 35 2.71 1.02 -4.79
CA VAL A 35 3.28 -0.33 -4.92
C VAL A 35 3.60 -0.67 -6.37
N SER A 36 2.74 -0.27 -7.31
CA SER A 36 2.94 -0.46 -8.75
C SER A 36 4.09 0.40 -9.29
N PHE A 37 4.24 1.62 -8.79
CA PHE A 37 5.37 2.49 -9.14
C PHE A 37 6.70 1.90 -8.64
N GLU A 38 6.72 1.36 -7.42
CA GLU A 38 7.88 0.69 -6.81
C GLU A 38 7.94 -0.82 -7.12
N MET A 39 7.31 -1.30 -8.21
CA MET A 39 7.12 -2.73 -8.51
C MET A 39 8.40 -3.56 -8.41
N GLY A 40 9.55 -3.01 -8.83
CA GLY A 40 10.84 -3.72 -8.71
C GLY A 40 11.25 -3.97 -7.26
N ALA A 41 11.11 -2.96 -6.39
CA ALA A 41 11.39 -3.10 -4.96
C ALA A 41 10.35 -4.01 -4.28
N PHE A 42 9.08 -3.86 -4.63
CA PHE A 42 8.00 -4.69 -4.10
C PHE A 42 8.17 -6.17 -4.49
N THR A 43 8.57 -6.46 -5.73
CA THR A 43 8.87 -7.83 -6.17
C THR A 43 10.04 -8.44 -5.38
N GLY A 44 11.10 -7.66 -5.15
CA GLY A 44 12.22 -8.10 -4.31
C GLY A 44 11.80 -8.38 -2.86
N PHE A 45 10.91 -7.56 -2.31
CA PHE A 45 10.35 -7.75 -0.99
C PHE A 45 9.49 -9.03 -0.88
N VAL A 46 8.58 -9.27 -1.83
CA VAL A 46 7.63 -10.39 -1.79
C VAL A 46 8.25 -11.74 -2.19
N GLU A 47 9.12 -11.74 -3.19
CA GLU A 47 9.68 -12.98 -3.75
C GLU A 47 11.04 -13.36 -3.15
N GLN A 48 11.82 -12.39 -2.67
CA GLN A 48 13.21 -12.58 -2.27
C GLN A 48 13.48 -12.16 -0.83
N ASP A 49 12.45 -11.81 -0.06
CA ASP A 49 12.54 -11.32 1.32
C ASP A 49 13.55 -10.16 1.48
N THR A 50 13.71 -9.34 0.43
CA THR A 50 14.60 -8.18 0.48
C THR A 50 13.91 -7.06 1.27
N PRO A 51 14.50 -6.57 2.38
CA PRO A 51 13.88 -5.52 3.17
C PRO A 51 13.64 -4.26 2.32
N PRO A 52 12.42 -3.68 2.35
CA PRO A 52 12.18 -2.38 1.73
C PRO A 52 12.97 -1.30 2.47
N THR A 53 13.55 -0.36 1.74
CA THR A 53 14.25 0.78 2.33
C THR A 53 13.86 2.05 1.60
N GLY A 54 13.38 3.05 2.34
CA GLY A 54 13.11 4.38 1.79
C GLY A 54 14.37 5.04 1.20
N LYS A 55 14.21 5.75 0.07
CA LYS A 55 15.31 6.35 -0.70
C LYS A 55 15.22 7.87 -0.81
N LYS A 56 14.04 8.46 -0.55
CA LYS A 56 13.76 9.88 -0.87
C LYS A 56 14.11 10.83 0.26
N GLY A 57 14.29 10.34 1.49
CA GLY A 57 14.64 11.18 2.65
C GLY A 57 13.56 12.20 3.02
N VAL A 58 12.31 11.96 2.62
CA VAL A 58 11.16 12.78 2.99
C VAL A 58 10.60 12.27 4.31
N GLU A 59 10.36 13.18 5.25
CA GLU A 59 9.71 12.87 6.53
C GLU A 59 8.24 12.48 6.31
N PRO A 60 7.76 11.36 6.88
CA PRO A 60 6.36 10.97 6.82
C PRO A 60 5.41 11.98 7.46
N GLY A 61 4.51 12.55 6.65
CA GLY A 61 3.47 13.49 7.08
C GLY A 61 2.13 12.83 7.41
N GLU A 62 1.13 13.65 7.75
CA GLU A 62 -0.21 13.18 8.13
C GLU A 62 -0.90 12.41 7.01
N ALA A 63 -0.74 12.83 5.75
CA ALA A 63 -1.35 12.14 4.61
C ALA A 63 -0.86 10.69 4.47
N ALA A 64 0.45 10.45 4.50
CA ALA A 64 0.99 9.10 4.42
C ALA A 64 0.61 8.25 5.63
N ARG A 65 0.59 8.84 6.83
CA ARG A 65 0.20 8.15 8.07
C ARG A 65 -1.28 7.76 8.06
N GLY A 66 -2.18 8.66 7.68
CA GLY A 66 -3.61 8.39 7.62
C GLY A 66 -3.94 7.32 6.58
N MET A 67 -3.31 7.37 5.41
CA MET A 67 -3.49 6.32 4.39
C MET A 67 -2.95 4.96 4.85
N LEU A 68 -1.82 4.93 5.56
CA LEU A 68 -1.29 3.69 6.15
C LEU A 68 -2.23 3.14 7.23
N GLU A 69 -2.75 4.01 8.11
CA GLU A 69 -3.71 3.64 9.16
C GLU A 69 -4.96 3.01 8.56
N THR A 70 -5.56 3.63 7.53
CA THR A 70 -6.71 3.04 6.83
C THR A 70 -6.39 1.68 6.19
N LEU A 71 -5.20 1.49 5.61
CA LEU A 71 -4.79 0.17 5.08
C LEU A 71 -4.58 -0.86 6.19
N GLU A 72 -4.10 -0.45 7.37
CA GLU A 72 -3.95 -1.30 8.54
C GLU A 72 -5.30 -1.75 9.11
N GLU A 73 -6.28 -0.86 9.14
CA GLU A 73 -7.68 -1.17 9.52
C GLU A 73 -8.29 -2.18 8.55
N LEU A 74 -8.19 -1.95 7.25
CA LEU A 74 -8.69 -2.88 6.22
C LEU A 74 -8.03 -4.27 6.34
N ARG A 75 -6.72 -4.32 6.58
CA ARG A 75 -6.00 -5.59 6.82
C ARG A 75 -6.54 -6.30 8.06
N GLU A 76 -6.80 -5.56 9.13
CA GLU A 76 -7.32 -6.11 10.39
C GLU A 76 -8.73 -6.68 10.21
N ASP A 77 -9.58 -6.01 9.44
CA ASP A 77 -10.96 -6.46 9.16
C ASP A 77 -11.00 -7.83 8.45
N VAL A 78 -9.97 -8.18 7.68
CA VAL A 78 -9.85 -9.46 6.98
C VAL A 78 -8.88 -10.45 7.66
N SER A 79 -8.39 -10.14 8.86
CA SER A 79 -7.41 -10.95 9.61
C SER A 79 -7.92 -12.31 10.10
N GLY A 80 -9.21 -12.60 9.93
CA GLY A 80 -9.82 -13.87 10.33
C GLY A 80 -9.29 -15.10 9.57
N ASP A 81 -8.64 -14.90 8.41
CA ASP A 81 -7.96 -15.94 7.64
C ASP A 81 -6.65 -15.39 7.04
N GLU A 82 -5.53 -15.65 7.72
CA GLU A 82 -4.20 -15.19 7.27
C GLU A 82 -3.70 -15.91 5.99
N GLU A 83 -4.35 -17.01 5.58
CA GLU A 83 -4.05 -17.69 4.31
C GLU A 83 -4.85 -17.09 3.13
N ASP A 84 -5.85 -16.23 3.40
CA ASP A 84 -6.61 -15.57 2.36
C ASP A 84 -5.77 -14.57 1.56
N MET A 85 -5.97 -14.55 0.25
CA MET A 85 -5.18 -13.70 -0.65
C MET A 85 -5.42 -12.21 -0.41
N GLU A 86 -6.59 -11.81 0.07
CA GLU A 86 -6.91 -10.44 0.47
C GLU A 86 -6.08 -10.00 1.68
N PHE A 87 -6.05 -10.81 2.74
CA PHE A 87 -5.19 -10.55 3.89
C PHE A 87 -3.72 -10.49 3.48
N ILE A 88 -3.24 -11.48 2.73
CA ILE A 88 -1.84 -11.53 2.26
C ILE A 88 -1.51 -10.27 1.44
N ALA A 89 -2.42 -9.83 0.58
CA ALA A 89 -2.19 -8.66 -0.26
C ALA A 89 -2.09 -7.37 0.55
N LEU A 90 -3.04 -7.16 1.47
CA LEU A 90 -3.04 -6.00 2.36
C LEU A 90 -1.84 -6.02 3.31
N ASP A 91 -1.51 -7.17 3.90
CA ASP A 91 -0.34 -7.34 4.77
C ASP A 91 0.96 -6.95 4.06
N LYS A 92 1.17 -7.45 2.82
CA LYS A 92 2.37 -7.08 2.05
C LYS A 92 2.39 -5.61 1.66
N ALA A 93 1.27 -5.03 1.28
CA ALA A 93 1.20 -3.61 0.95
C ALA A 93 1.50 -2.74 2.20
N VAL A 94 0.85 -3.03 3.33
CA VAL A 94 1.04 -2.34 4.61
C VAL A 94 2.49 -2.44 5.06
N ALA A 95 3.07 -3.64 5.08
CA ALA A 95 4.45 -3.84 5.50
C ALA A 95 5.44 -3.08 4.60
N PHE A 96 5.22 -3.10 3.29
CA PHE A 96 6.04 -2.37 2.33
C PHE A 96 5.93 -0.86 2.54
N ILE A 97 4.72 -0.32 2.56
CA ILE A 97 4.45 1.11 2.72
C ILE A 97 4.98 1.63 4.06
N SER A 98 4.79 0.87 5.15
CA SER A 98 5.32 1.23 6.47
C SER A 98 6.85 1.36 6.46
N ALA A 99 7.55 0.41 5.82
CA ALA A 99 9.00 0.46 5.68
C ALA A 99 9.50 1.56 4.73
N THR A 100 8.65 2.05 3.83
CA THR A 100 8.97 3.10 2.85
C THR A 100 8.09 4.35 3.02
N LEU A 101 7.65 4.66 4.24
CA LEU A 101 6.59 5.65 4.45
C LEU A 101 6.97 7.06 3.98
N GLY A 102 8.25 7.41 4.04
CA GLY A 102 8.78 8.66 3.49
C GLY A 102 8.69 8.72 1.96
N ASP A 103 8.95 7.61 1.28
CA ASP A 103 8.82 7.52 -0.18
C ASP A 103 7.34 7.57 -0.59
N PHE A 104 6.46 6.99 0.22
CA PHE A 104 5.02 7.10 0.02
C PHE A 104 4.53 8.54 0.22
N GLN A 105 5.02 9.25 1.25
CA GLN A 105 4.73 10.68 1.43
C GLN A 105 5.23 11.51 0.24
N HIS A 106 6.42 11.20 -0.28
CA HIS A 106 6.94 11.87 -1.48
C HIS A 106 6.02 11.65 -2.69
N TYR A 107 5.54 10.42 -2.91
CA TYR A 107 4.56 10.10 -3.94
C TYR A 107 3.25 10.88 -3.77
N LEU A 108 2.71 10.94 -2.55
CA LEU A 108 1.47 11.68 -2.26
C LEU A 108 1.64 13.18 -2.56
N ASN A 109 2.78 13.77 -2.22
CA ASN A 109 3.08 15.16 -2.55
C ASN A 109 3.09 15.40 -4.06
N GLU A 110 3.66 14.48 -4.85
CA GLU A 110 3.66 14.56 -6.32
C GLU A 110 2.26 14.35 -6.92
N ALA A 111 1.42 13.55 -6.27
CA ALA A 111 0.01 13.36 -6.63
C ALA A 111 -0.88 14.55 -6.25
N GLY A 112 -0.38 15.50 -5.45
CA GLY A 112 -1.16 16.63 -4.94
C GLY A 112 -2.00 16.32 -3.70
N GLU A 113 -1.80 15.16 -3.09
CA GLU A 113 -2.49 14.72 -1.88
C GLU A 113 -1.85 15.33 -0.62
N GLY A 114 -2.67 15.70 0.36
CA GLY A 114 -2.19 16.29 1.63
C GLY A 114 -1.76 17.75 1.56
N ILE A 115 -2.03 18.45 0.45
CA ILE A 115 -1.87 19.90 0.31
C ILE A 115 -3.23 20.55 0.63
N SER A 116 -3.59 20.70 1.91
CA SER A 116 -4.74 21.52 2.34
C SER A 116 -4.29 22.65 3.26
#